data_AF-A0A7X9B8W6-F1
#
_entry.id   AF-A0A7X9B8W6-F1
#
_cell.length_a   1.000
_cell.length_b   1.000
_cell.length_c   1.000
_cell.angle_alpha   90.00
_cell.angle_beta   90.00
_cell.angle_gamma   90.00
#
_symmetry.space_group_name_H-M   'P 1'
#
loop_
_entity.id
_entity.type
_entity.pdbx_description
1 polymer ?
#
loop_
_entity_poly.entity_id
_entity_poly.type
_entity_poly.pdbx_seq_one_letter_code
_entity_poly.pdbx_strand_id
1 'polypeptide(L)'
;MGKKELFKNKFFNIFLNWLLVFPVDREVTDIGAVKKALRVLKAEKVLGIFPEGTRVYEFNPKNAKAGVALLALKSNSPVIPVYIKSSYKLFSKVYIYIGKPINYKNIYPGKLDMDQYNIISQDILAKIYALGG
;
A
#
# COMPACT_ATOMS: atom_id res chain seq x y z
N MET A 1 0.88 -6.52 -2.37
CA MET A 1 0.73 -7.42 -1.20
C MET A 1 -0.63 -8.13 -1.25
N GLY A 2 -0.70 -9.43 -0.98
CA GLY A 2 -1.94 -10.23 -1.15
C GLY A 2 -2.34 -11.03 0.10
N LYS A 3 -3.64 -11.36 0.23
CA LYS A 3 -4.15 -12.22 1.32
C LYS A 3 -3.56 -13.63 1.17
N LYS A 4 -3.09 -14.23 2.27
CA LYS A 4 -2.48 -15.58 2.31
C LYS A 4 -3.36 -16.67 1.69
N GLU A 5 -4.69 -16.54 1.78
CA GLU A 5 -5.66 -17.46 1.18
C GLU A 5 -5.62 -17.49 -0.35
N LEU A 6 -5.23 -16.40 -1.02
CA LEU A 6 -5.12 -16.35 -2.48
C LEU A 6 -4.01 -17.27 -3.01
N PHE A 7 -3.08 -17.67 -2.15
CA PHE A 7 -1.97 -18.56 -2.49
C PHE A 7 -2.32 -20.05 -2.33
N LYS A 8 -3.50 -20.42 -1.82
CA LYS A 8 -3.94 -21.83 -1.73
C LYS A 8 -4.29 -22.44 -3.10
N ASN A 9 -4.71 -21.63 -4.07
CA ASN A 9 -4.97 -22.09 -5.44
C ASN A 9 -3.69 -22.10 -6.27
N LYS A 10 -3.25 -23.27 -6.76
CA LYS A 10 -2.00 -23.44 -7.55
C LYS A 10 -1.89 -22.50 -8.76
N PHE A 11 -2.99 -22.25 -9.48
CA PHE A 11 -2.99 -21.33 -10.63
C PHE A 11 -2.79 -19.86 -10.23
N PHE A 12 -3.49 -19.39 -9.19
CA PHE A 12 -3.31 -18.04 -8.68
C PHE A 12 -1.93 -17.87 -8.03
N ASN A 13 -1.39 -18.91 -7.40
CA ASN A 13 -0.05 -18.89 -6.80
C ASN A 13 1.06 -18.63 -7.84
N ILE A 14 1.00 -19.27 -9.02
CA ILE A 14 1.99 -19.07 -10.09
C ILE A 14 1.92 -17.62 -10.63
N PHE A 15 0.72 -17.12 -10.90
CA PHE A 15 0.51 -15.75 -11.40
C PHE A 15 0.90 -14.68 -10.36
N LEU A 16 0.56 -14.88 -9.09
CA LEU A 16 0.87 -13.95 -8.00
C LEU A 16 2.36 -13.95 -7.64
N ASN A 17 3.04 -15.10 -7.70
CA ASN A 17 4.49 -15.16 -7.55
C ASN A 17 5.23 -14.48 -8.70
N TRP A 18 4.71 -14.59 -9.92
CA TRP A 18 5.26 -13.88 -11.09
C TRP A 18 5.11 -12.35 -10.95
N LEU A 19 4.02 -11.89 -10.31
CA LEU A 19 3.79 -10.49 -9.94
C LEU A 19 4.50 -10.03 -8.65
N LEU A 20 5.42 -10.84 -8.10
CA LEU A 20 6.14 -10.57 -6.83
C LEU A 20 5.23 -10.28 -5.63
N VAL A 21 3.99 -10.78 -5.65
CA VAL A 21 3.06 -10.63 -4.54
C VAL A 21 3.46 -11.61 -3.46
N PHE A 22 3.87 -11.10 -2.29
CA PHE A 22 4.08 -11.93 -1.12
C PHE A 22 2.84 -11.93 -0.22
N PRO A 23 2.55 -13.07 0.45
CA PRO A 23 1.44 -13.19 1.38
C PRO A 23 1.71 -12.30 2.60
N VAL A 24 0.65 -11.63 3.08
CA VAL A 24 0.67 -10.83 4.30
C VAL A 24 -0.48 -11.31 5.19
N ASP A 25 -0.16 -11.66 6.43
CA ASP A 25 -1.19 -11.86 7.46
C ASP A 25 -1.71 -10.48 7.88
N ARG A 26 -3.02 -10.26 7.69
CA ARG A 26 -3.66 -8.95 7.89
C ARG A 26 -4.22 -8.75 9.30
N GLU A 27 -4.24 -9.81 10.09
CA GLU A 27 -4.76 -9.81 11.47
C GLU A 27 -3.69 -9.40 12.50
N VAL A 28 -2.41 -9.56 12.16
CA VAL A 28 -1.26 -9.18 13.00
C VAL A 28 -0.33 -8.31 12.19
N THR A 29 0.37 -7.37 12.82
CA THR A 29 1.49 -6.64 12.20
C THR A 29 2.57 -7.64 11.81
N ASP A 30 2.51 -8.15 10.59
CA ASP A 30 3.45 -9.15 10.08
C ASP A 30 4.80 -8.48 9.77
N ILE A 31 5.68 -8.49 10.77
CA ILE A 31 7.06 -7.99 10.67
C ILE A 31 7.81 -8.68 9.51
N GLY A 32 7.49 -9.95 9.22
CA GLY A 32 8.06 -10.69 8.10
C GLY A 32 7.66 -10.10 6.75
N ALA A 33 6.38 -9.74 6.58
CA ALA A 33 5.88 -9.05 5.39
C ALA A 33 6.53 -7.67 5.21
N VAL A 34 6.69 -6.89 6.29
CA VAL A 34 7.37 -5.58 6.25
C VAL A 34 8.83 -5.74 5.81
N LYS A 35 9.56 -6.71 6.35
CA LYS A 35 10.95 -6.99 5.94
C LYS A 35 11.04 -7.38 4.46
N LYS A 36 10.12 -8.22 3.96
CA LYS A 36 10.06 -8.59 2.54
C LYS A 36 9.77 -7.38 1.65
N ALA A 37 8.80 -6.55 2.03
CA ALA A 37 8.48 -5.32 1.34
C ALA A 37 9.69 -4.39 1.21
N LEU A 38 10.45 -4.20 2.30
CA LEU A 38 11.68 -3.41 2.29
C LEU A 38 12.76 -4.02 1.39
N ARG A 39 12.89 -5.35 1.35
CA ARG A 39 13.83 -6.02 0.42
C ARG A 39 13.46 -5.79 -1.04
N VAL A 40 12.17 -5.83 -1.38
CA VAL A 40 11.69 -5.53 -2.74
C VAL A 40 12.04 -4.10 -3.13
N LEU A 41 11.74 -3.13 -2.27
CA LEU A 41 12.03 -1.72 -2.53
C LEU A 41 13.54 -1.45 -2.62
N LYS A 42 14.36 -2.08 -1.77
CA LYS A 42 15.83 -2.00 -1.83
C LYS A 42 16.43 -2.64 -3.08
N ALA A 43 15.73 -3.57 -3.71
CA ALA A 43 16.14 -4.17 -4.98
C ALA A 43 15.67 -3.34 -6.19
N GLU A 44 15.29 -2.08 -5.99
CA GLU A 44 14.82 -1.14 -7.01
C GLU A 44 13.59 -1.63 -7.78
N LYS A 45 12.76 -2.46 -7.11
CA LYS A 45 11.50 -2.97 -7.65
C LYS A 45 10.30 -2.18 -7.15
N VAL A 46 9.21 -2.27 -7.90
CA VAL A 46 7.94 -1.62 -7.58
C VAL A 46 7.15 -2.45 -6.57
N LEU A 47 6.58 -1.79 -5.55
CA LEU A 47 5.71 -2.41 -4.56
C LEU A 47 4.31 -1.76 -4.57
N GLY A 48 3.30 -2.55 -4.92
CA GLY A 48 1.89 -2.16 -4.75
C GLY A 48 1.37 -2.50 -3.34
N ILE A 49 0.84 -1.49 -2.65
CA ILE A 49 0.24 -1.61 -1.31
C ILE A 49 -1.09 -0.85 -1.25
N PHE A 50 -2.07 -1.45 -0.58
CA PHE A 50 -3.31 -0.76 -0.21
C PHE A 50 -3.19 -0.32 1.26
N PRO A 51 -3.12 0.99 1.54
CA PRO A 51 -2.89 1.48 2.91
C PRO A 51 -3.94 1.07 3.94
N GLU A 52 -5.15 0.75 3.46
CA GLU A 52 -6.27 0.32 4.30
C GLU A 52 -6.24 -1.19 4.62
N GLY A 53 -5.51 -1.98 3.83
CA GLY A 53 -5.39 -3.44 3.99
C GLY A 53 -6.65 -4.25 3.68
N THR A 54 -7.83 -3.62 3.62
CA THR A 54 -9.11 -4.22 3.27
C THR A 54 -9.85 -3.40 2.22
N ARG A 55 -10.91 -3.97 1.65
CA ARG A 55 -11.85 -3.21 0.81
C ARG A 55 -12.74 -2.38 1.73
N VAL A 56 -12.85 -1.10 1.42
CA VAL A 56 -13.72 -0.16 2.14
C VAL A 56 -14.72 0.45 1.17
N TYR A 57 -15.89 0.81 1.69
CA TYR A 57 -16.95 1.45 0.91
C TYR A 57 -16.99 2.96 1.12
N GLU A 58 -16.41 3.44 2.22
CA GLU A 58 -16.37 4.85 2.60
C GLU A 58 -14.95 5.24 2.98
N PHE A 59 -14.58 6.48 2.67
CA PHE A 59 -13.30 7.06 3.06
C PHE A 59 -13.25 7.24 4.58
N ASN A 60 -12.27 6.62 5.22
CA ASN A 60 -11.95 6.92 6.62
C ASN A 60 -10.42 6.97 6.79
N PRO A 61 -9.85 8.13 7.14
CA PRO A 61 -8.42 8.28 7.41
C PRO A 61 -7.90 7.25 8.41
N LYS A 62 -8.69 6.90 9.44
CA LYS A 62 -8.29 5.97 10.51
C LYS A 62 -8.07 4.53 10.03
N ASN A 63 -8.48 4.20 8.80
CA ASN A 63 -8.21 2.90 8.20
C ASN A 63 -6.75 2.75 7.76
N ALA A 64 -6.02 3.86 7.57
CA ALA A 64 -4.64 3.84 7.16
C ALA A 64 -3.75 3.12 8.20
N LYS A 65 -3.01 2.10 7.74
CA LYS A 65 -2.08 1.35 8.60
C LYS A 65 -0.71 2.02 8.62
N ALA A 66 -0.16 2.22 9.83
CA ALA A 66 1.17 2.78 10.10
C ALA A 66 2.32 2.12 9.29
N GLY A 67 2.16 0.84 8.94
CA GLY A 67 3.14 0.09 8.16
C GLY A 67 3.45 0.71 6.80
N VAL A 68 2.51 1.46 6.20
CA VAL A 68 2.73 2.13 4.91
C VAL A 68 3.71 3.27 5.04
N ALA A 69 3.54 4.14 6.06
CA ALA A 69 4.50 5.18 6.36
C ALA A 69 5.88 4.61 6.70
N LEU A 70 5.94 3.51 7.46
CA LEU A 70 7.20 2.83 7.77
C LEU A 70 7.93 2.40 6.50
N LEU A 71 7.23 1.81 5.54
CA LEU A 71 7.84 1.40 4.27
C LEU A 71 8.34 2.60 3.47
N ALA A 72 7.52 3.65 3.32
CA ALA A 72 7.90 4.86 2.58
C ALA A 72 9.17 5.50 3.15
N LEU A 73 9.24 5.66 4.48
CA LEU A 73 10.35 6.33 5.14
C LEU A 73 11.63 5.48 5.21
N LYS A 74 11.49 4.18 5.52
CA LYS A 74 12.66 3.28 5.67
C LYS A 74 13.27 2.87 4.33
N SER A 75 12.46 2.81 3.27
CA SER A 75 12.96 2.50 1.93
C SER A 75 13.57 3.70 1.21
N ASN A 76 13.22 4.94 1.63
CA ASN A 76 13.52 6.16 0.87
C ASN A 76 13.00 6.12 -0.58
N SER A 77 11.99 5.30 -0.86
CA SER A 77 11.39 5.18 -2.18
C SER A 77 10.29 6.23 -2.36
N PRO A 78 10.16 6.83 -3.55
CA PRO A 78 9.05 7.72 -3.85
C PRO A 78 7.71 6.96 -3.79
N VAL A 79 6.73 7.57 -3.14
CA VAL A 79 5.36 7.03 -3.05
C VAL A 79 4.53 7.66 -4.16
N ILE A 80 3.90 6.84 -4.99
CA ILE A 80 2.98 7.28 -6.04
C ILE A 80 1.55 6.97 -5.57
N PRO A 81 0.71 7.97 -5.28
CA PRO A 81 -0.69 7.74 -4.91
C PRO A 81 -1.48 7.32 -6.16
N VAL A 82 -2.27 6.25 -6.02
CA VAL A 82 -3.11 5.71 -7.09
C VAL A 82 -4.51 5.48 -6.56
N TYR A 83 -5.50 6.10 -7.20
CA TYR A 83 -6.91 5.92 -6.89
C TYR A 83 -7.61 5.13 -8.00
N ILE A 84 -8.43 4.15 -7.61
CA ILE A 84 -9.14 3.27 -8.52
C ILE A 84 -10.64 3.46 -8.30
N LYS A 85 -11.32 4.03 -9.29
CA LYS A 85 -12.76 4.22 -9.31
C LYS A 85 -13.41 3.15 -10.17
N SER A 86 -14.16 2.26 -9.52
CA SER A 86 -14.88 1.16 -10.17
C SER A 86 -16.29 1.07 -9.62
N SER A 87 -17.25 0.69 -10.48
CA SER A 87 -18.63 0.40 -10.04
C SER A 87 -18.83 -1.06 -9.64
N TYR A 88 -17.75 -1.86 -9.59
CA TYR A 88 -17.73 -3.26 -9.18
C TYR A 88 -18.70 -4.18 -9.97
N LYS A 89 -19.17 -3.74 -11.15
CA LYS A 89 -20.00 -4.52 -12.06
C LYS A 89 -19.15 -5.14 -13.17
N LEU A 90 -19.50 -6.33 -13.64
CA LEU A 90 -18.86 -6.90 -14.83
C LEU A 90 -19.04 -5.97 -16.03
N PHE A 91 -18.00 -5.87 -16.87
CA PHE A 91 -17.95 -5.01 -18.07
C PHE A 91 -18.11 -3.50 -17.84
N SER A 92 -17.98 -3.04 -16.59
CA SER A 92 -18.00 -1.62 -16.28
C SER A 92 -16.62 -0.97 -16.46
N LYS A 93 -16.59 0.31 -16.82
CA LYS A 93 -15.35 1.08 -16.95
C LYS A 93 -14.70 1.25 -15.58
N VAL A 94 -13.39 1.06 -15.53
CA VAL A 94 -12.54 1.34 -14.37
C VAL A 94 -11.70 2.57 -14.69
N TYR A 95 -11.78 3.59 -13.85
CA TYR A 95 -10.94 4.79 -13.96
C TYR A 95 -9.81 4.70 -12.96
N ILE A 96 -8.58 4.92 -13.43
CA ILE A 96 -7.37 4.90 -12.61
C ILE A 96 -6.77 6.29 -12.65
N TYR A 97 -6.61 6.90 -11.48
CA TYR A 97 -6.02 8.22 -11.31
C TYR A 97 -4.66 8.05 -10.64
N ILE A 98 -3.62 8.57 -11.26
CA ILE A 98 -2.23 8.45 -10.81
C ILE A 98 -1.74 9.85 -10.44
N GLY A 99 -1.37 10.04 -9.18
CA GLY A 99 -0.84 11.31 -8.70
C GLY A 99 0.68 11.43 -8.89
N LYS A 100 1.21 12.57 -8.46
CA LYS A 100 2.66 12.85 -8.53
C LYS A 100 3.43 12.03 -7.49
N PRO A 101 4.69 11.63 -7.77
CA PRO A 101 5.54 10.96 -6.78
C PRO A 101 5.85 11.87 -5.60
N ILE A 102 5.82 11.32 -4.39
CA ILE A 102 6.04 12.03 -3.13
C ILE A 102 7.17 11.36 -2.38
N ASN A 103 8.20 12.12 -2.00
CA ASN A 103 9.27 11.64 -1.13
C ASN A 103 9.00 12.08 0.31
N TYR A 104 8.48 11.17 1.13
CA TYR A 104 8.15 11.45 2.53
C TYR A 104 9.38 11.65 3.42
N LYS A 105 10.54 11.10 3.07
CA LYS A 105 11.77 11.26 3.87
C LYS A 105 12.27 12.71 3.87
N ASN A 106 12.08 13.42 2.76
CA ASN A 106 12.45 14.83 2.65
C ASN A 106 11.51 15.74 3.44
N ILE A 107 10.26 15.32 3.62
CA ILE A 107 9.22 16.09 4.32
C ILE A 107 9.34 15.91 5.84
N TYR A 108 9.73 14.71 6.29
CA TYR A 108 9.84 14.37 7.70
C TYR A 108 11.27 13.91 8.06
N PRO A 109 12.23 14.85 8.21
CA PRO A 109 13.58 14.51 8.65
C PRO A 109 13.60 14.21 10.16
N GLY A 110 14.12 13.05 10.57
CA GLY A 110 14.41 12.75 11.97
C GLY A 110 13.87 11.42 12.50
N LYS A 111 13.93 11.26 13.83
CA LYS A 111 13.40 10.10 14.55
C LYS A 111 11.89 10.30 14.74
N LEU A 112 11.11 9.35 14.21
CA LEU A 112 9.65 9.43 14.23
C LEU A 112 9.06 8.57 15.35
N ASP A 113 8.04 9.10 16.01
CA ASP A 113 7.19 8.34 16.94
C ASP A 113 6.05 7.62 16.20
N MET A 114 5.31 6.78 16.92
CA MET A 114 4.19 6.01 16.34
C MET A 114 3.06 6.90 15.84
N ASP A 115 2.83 8.05 16.48
CA ASP A 115 1.77 8.97 16.10
C ASP A 115 2.08 9.65 14.76
N GLN A 116 3.33 10.02 14.53
CA GLN A 116 3.80 10.53 13.24
C GLN A 116 3.67 9.48 12.13
N TYR A 117 3.96 8.20 12.39
CA TYR A 117 3.72 7.14 11.39
C TYR A 117 2.22 7.02 11.03
N ASN A 118 1.32 7.19 12.01
CA ASN A 118 -0.11 7.21 11.76
C ASN A 118 -0.52 8.42 10.92
N ILE A 119 -0.07 9.62 11.28
CA ILE A 119 -0.36 10.87 10.55
C ILE A 119 0.12 10.78 9.10
N ILE A 120 1.35 10.30 8.87
CA ILE A 120 1.87 10.14 7.50
C ILE A 120 1.05 9.12 6.71
N SER A 121 0.64 8.01 7.34
CA SER A 121 -0.19 7.01 6.67
C SER A 121 -1.56 7.58 6.30
N GLN A 122 -2.15 8.41 7.17
CA GLN A 122 -3.39 9.13 6.92
C GLN A 122 -3.24 10.15 5.80
N ASP A 123 -2.14 10.91 5.75
CA ASP A 123 -1.83 11.83 4.65
C ASP A 123 -1.71 11.09 3.31
N ILE A 124 -0.99 9.96 3.27
CA ILE A 124 -0.90 9.11 2.07
C ILE A 124 -2.30 8.71 1.60
N LEU A 125 -3.15 8.24 2.53
CA LEU A 125 -4.51 7.82 2.22
C LEU A 125 -5.35 9.00 1.72
N ALA A 126 -5.31 10.15 2.40
CA ALA A 126 -6.02 11.35 2.00
C ALA A 126 -5.63 11.81 0.59
N LYS A 127 -4.33 11.80 0.26
CA LYS A 127 -3.83 12.15 -1.07
C LYS A 127 -4.27 11.17 -2.15
N ILE A 128 -4.42 9.89 -1.83
CA ILE A 128 -5.02 8.92 -2.77
C ILE A 128 -6.47 9.30 -3.05
N TYR A 129 -7.28 9.52 -2.02
CA TYR A 129 -8.71 9.83 -2.21
C TYR A 129 -8.95 11.20 -2.86
N ALA A 130 -8.08 12.18 -2.62
CA ALA A 130 -8.14 13.47 -3.29
C ALA A 130 -8.00 13.39 -4.82
N LEU A 131 -7.44 12.31 -5.37
CA LEU A 131 -7.39 12.08 -6.83
C LEU A 131 -8.75 11.72 -7.42
N GLY A 132 -9.68 11.20 -6.61
CA GLY A 132 -10.97 10.68 -7.05
C GLY A 132 -12.07 11.72 -7.28
N GLY A 133 -11.83 12.96 -6.84
CA GLY A 133 -12.83 14.02 -6.75
C GLY A 133 -13.58 14.00 -5.43
#